data_AF-A0A6P6XSF7-F1
#
_entry.id   AF-A0A6P6XSF7-F1
#
_cell.length_a   1.000
_cell.length_b   1.000
_cell.length_c   1.000
_cell.angle_alpha   90.00
_cell.angle_beta   90.00
_cell.angle_gamma   90.00
#
_symmetry.space_group_name_H-M   'P 1'
#
loop_
_entity.id
_entity.type
_entity.pdbx_description
1 polymer ?
#
loop_
_entity_poly.entity_id
_entity_poly.type
_entity_poly.pdbx_seq_one_letter_code
_entity_poly.pdbx_strand_id
1 'polypeptide(L)'
;MDQSTNNRYANEKIPILNYFNYNHWRYIMIAKLLEKNFDKIIWAEQEDSTLPSEINAEALLFIYKYLSSELQQQFQSERSAKNLWLKLNEYFERSKSTLITFIRLKCQMGKSREYCTQFFTMIEHLHMYGIRFDQNITMELFLSKLPAEFDSLIHNIRYNSSNRTYSIDEIKSM
;
A
#
# COMPACT_ATOMS: atom_id res chain seq x y z
N MET A 1 6.09 26.72 -18.94
CA MET A 1 5.22 25.86 -18.11
C MET A 1 4.01 25.53 -18.95
N ASP A 2 3.86 24.25 -19.30
CA ASP A 2 2.91 23.78 -20.31
C ASP A 2 1.49 23.76 -19.74
N GLN A 3 0.59 24.61 -20.26
CA GLN A 3 -0.82 24.71 -19.85
C GLN A 3 -1.65 23.50 -20.34
N SER A 4 -1.07 22.63 -21.15
CA SER A 4 -1.75 21.53 -21.84
C SER A 4 -2.06 20.31 -20.95
N THR A 5 -1.35 20.10 -19.84
CA THR A 5 -1.57 18.98 -18.91
C THR A 5 -2.72 19.23 -17.94
N ASN A 6 -2.98 20.49 -17.54
CA ASN A 6 -4.03 20.81 -16.58
C ASN A 6 -5.46 20.56 -17.14
N ASN A 7 -5.66 20.64 -18.46
CA ASN A 7 -7.00 20.50 -19.06
C ASN A 7 -7.44 19.05 -19.30
N ARG A 8 -6.53 18.07 -19.32
CA ARG A 8 -6.89 16.67 -19.63
C ARG A 8 -7.70 15.97 -18.54
N TYR A 9 -7.63 16.48 -17.30
CA TYR A 9 -8.15 15.79 -16.12
C TYR A 9 -9.28 16.53 -15.42
N ALA A 10 -9.61 17.74 -15.90
CA ALA A 10 -10.75 18.51 -15.41
C ALA A 10 -12.09 17.76 -15.59
N ASN A 11 -12.16 16.80 -16.51
CA ASN A 11 -13.34 15.98 -16.76
C ASN A 11 -13.19 14.52 -16.29
N GLU A 12 -12.05 14.12 -15.72
CA GLU A 12 -11.88 12.75 -15.20
C GLU A 12 -12.57 12.57 -13.85
N LYS A 13 -13.25 11.43 -13.71
CA LYS A 13 -13.89 11.04 -12.45
C LYS A 13 -12.81 10.60 -11.47
N ILE A 14 -12.82 11.17 -10.26
CA ILE A 14 -11.90 10.75 -9.19
C ILE A 14 -12.16 9.27 -8.85
N PRO A 15 -11.18 8.38 -8.99
CA PRO A 15 -11.33 6.99 -8.58
C PRO A 15 -11.40 6.88 -7.05
N ILE A 16 -11.90 5.77 -6.53
CA ILE A 16 -11.73 5.47 -5.10
C ILE A 16 -10.26 5.10 -4.87
N LEU A 17 -9.62 5.78 -3.92
CA LEU A 17 -8.22 5.57 -3.56
C LEU A 17 -8.04 4.17 -2.98
N ASN A 18 -7.07 3.46 -3.54
CA ASN A 18 -6.54 2.21 -3.02
C ASN A 18 -5.02 2.19 -3.18
N TYR A 19 -4.42 1.09 -2.73
CA TYR A 19 -2.97 0.89 -2.81
C TYR A 19 -2.38 1.06 -4.22
N PHE A 20 -3.05 0.51 -5.23
CA PHE A 20 -2.48 0.38 -6.57
C PHE A 20 -2.64 1.64 -7.42
N ASN A 21 -3.56 2.55 -7.04
CA ASN A 21 -3.87 3.72 -7.84
C ASN A 21 -3.43 5.06 -7.21
N TYR A 22 -2.72 5.06 -6.07
CA TYR A 22 -2.38 6.29 -5.34
C TYR A 22 -1.75 7.38 -6.20
N ASN A 23 -0.76 7.08 -7.06
CA ASN A 23 -0.13 8.11 -7.88
C ASN A 23 -1.10 8.78 -8.86
N HIS A 24 -1.95 7.98 -9.51
CA HIS A 24 -2.97 8.47 -10.43
C HIS A 24 -4.08 9.22 -9.68
N TRP A 25 -4.57 8.66 -8.57
CA TRP A 25 -5.53 9.30 -7.68
C TRP A 25 -5.02 10.65 -7.18
N ARG A 26 -3.79 10.71 -6.67
CA ARG A 26 -3.16 11.92 -6.12
C ARG A 26 -3.14 13.01 -7.18
N TYR A 27 -2.75 12.67 -8.40
CA TYR A 27 -2.69 13.62 -9.50
C TYR A 27 -4.07 14.21 -9.83
N ILE A 28 -5.11 13.38 -9.99
CA ILE A 28 -6.48 13.86 -10.24
C ILE A 28 -7.01 14.64 -9.04
N MET A 29 -6.79 14.15 -7.82
CA MET A 29 -7.26 14.79 -6.60
C MET A 29 -6.67 16.18 -6.43
N ILE A 30 -5.37 16.39 -6.71
CA ILE A 30 -4.73 17.71 -6.72
C ILE A 30 -5.48 18.68 -7.65
N ALA A 31 -5.76 18.26 -8.89
CA ALA A 31 -6.47 19.10 -9.85
C ALA A 31 -7.86 19.49 -9.33
N LYS A 32 -8.57 18.54 -8.71
CA LYS A 32 -9.94 18.75 -8.17
C LYS A 32 -9.96 19.60 -6.91
N LEU A 33 -8.93 19.52 -6.07
CA LEU A 33 -8.75 20.39 -4.92
C LEU A 33 -8.47 21.83 -5.35
N LEU A 34 -7.67 22.03 -6.39
CA LEU A 34 -7.41 23.35 -6.98
C LEU A 34 -8.67 23.96 -7.60
N GLU A 35 -9.46 23.19 -8.37
CA GLU A 35 -10.75 23.64 -8.91
C GLU A 35 -11.72 24.11 -7.83
N LYS A 36 -11.63 23.52 -6.64
CA LYS A 36 -12.47 23.84 -5.47
C LYS A 36 -11.87 24.89 -4.55
N ASN A 37 -10.70 25.43 -4.86
CA ASN A 37 -9.95 26.37 -4.01
C ASN A 37 -9.63 25.82 -2.60
N PHE A 38 -9.51 24.50 -2.46
CA PHE A 38 -9.11 23.85 -1.19
C PHE A 38 -7.58 23.78 -1.02
N ASP A 39 -6.83 24.16 -2.05
CA ASP A 39 -5.38 24.30 -2.06
C ASP A 39 -4.87 25.19 -0.92
N LYS A 40 -5.61 26.27 -0.62
CA LYS A 40 -5.30 27.23 0.46
C LYS A 40 -5.40 26.65 1.86
N ILE A 41 -6.06 25.50 2.03
CA ILE A 41 -6.13 24.77 3.30
C ILE A 41 -5.07 23.66 3.32
N ILE A 42 -5.00 22.87 2.26
CA ILE A 42 -4.17 21.67 2.20
C ILE A 42 -2.68 22.00 2.14
N TRP A 43 -2.32 23.06 1.42
CA TRP A 43 -0.94 23.53 1.28
C TRP A 43 -0.69 24.86 1.99
N ALA A 44 -1.54 25.22 2.95
CA ALA A 44 -1.32 26.38 3.79
C ALA A 44 0.03 26.28 4.51
N GLU A 45 0.84 27.35 4.51
CA GLU A 45 2.03 27.43 5.36
C GLU A 45 1.67 27.68 6.83
N GLN A 46 0.48 28.22 7.09
CA GLN A 46 -0.01 28.54 8.43
C GLN A 46 -0.45 27.29 9.22
N GLU A 47 -0.47 27.40 10.55
CA GLU A 47 -0.98 26.35 11.44
C GLU A 47 -2.50 26.19 11.32
N ASP A 48 -2.98 24.95 11.46
CA ASP A 48 -4.39 24.57 11.30
C ASP A 48 -5.37 25.42 12.15
N SER A 49 -4.91 25.96 13.28
CA SER A 49 -5.69 26.78 14.21
C SER A 49 -6.15 28.13 13.63
N THR A 50 -5.54 28.56 12.53
CA THR A 50 -5.81 29.87 11.89
C THR A 50 -6.74 29.79 10.67
N LEU A 51 -7.05 28.58 10.20
CA LEU A 51 -7.86 28.36 9.01
C LEU A 51 -9.35 28.33 9.34
N PRO A 52 -10.24 28.81 8.45
CA PRO A 52 -11.68 28.71 8.65
C PRO A 52 -12.11 27.24 8.83
N SER A 53 -12.75 26.94 9.95
CA SER A 53 -13.13 25.57 10.32
C SER A 53 -14.07 24.91 9.30
N GLU A 54 -14.94 25.70 8.68
CA GLU A 54 -15.90 25.25 7.66
C GLU A 54 -15.19 24.78 6.38
N ILE A 55 -14.26 25.58 5.84
CA ILE A 55 -13.52 25.21 4.62
C ILE A 55 -12.64 23.98 4.88
N ASN A 56 -12.03 23.88 6.06
CA ASN A 56 -11.31 22.68 6.47
C ASN A 56 -12.24 21.45 6.51
N ALA A 57 -13.43 21.56 7.10
CA ALA A 57 -14.39 20.45 7.15
C ALA A 57 -14.87 20.03 5.75
N GLU A 58 -15.13 20.99 4.85
CA GLU A 58 -15.50 20.70 3.47
C GLU A 58 -14.39 20.00 2.69
N ALA A 59 -13.16 20.49 2.78
CA ALA A 59 -12.00 19.88 2.15
C ALA A 59 -11.75 18.46 2.69
N LEU A 60 -11.90 18.27 4.01
CA LEU A 60 -11.77 16.98 4.67
C LEU A 60 -12.80 15.99 4.13
N LEU A 61 -14.09 16.34 4.17
CA LEU A 61 -15.18 15.51 3.66
C LEU A 61 -15.02 15.20 2.17
N PHE A 62 -14.52 16.16 1.40
CA PHE A 62 -14.26 15.98 -0.02
C PHE A 62 -13.20 14.89 -0.25
N ILE A 63 -12.06 14.93 0.45
CA ILE A 63 -11.03 13.88 0.35
C ILE A 63 -11.60 12.53 0.80
N TYR A 64 -12.27 12.51 1.96
CA TYR A 64 -12.84 11.29 2.55
C TYR A 64 -13.78 10.51 1.62
N LYS A 65 -14.60 11.24 0.85
CA LYS A 65 -15.53 10.66 -0.12
C LYS A 65 -14.86 9.72 -1.13
N TYR A 66 -13.58 9.93 -1.41
CA TYR A 66 -12.83 9.17 -2.40
C TYR A 66 -11.78 8.24 -1.77
N LEU A 67 -11.89 7.95 -0.48
CA LEU A 67 -11.11 6.90 0.19
C LEU A 67 -11.87 5.56 0.16
N SER A 68 -11.16 4.43 0.07
CA SER A 68 -11.77 3.13 0.32
C SER A 68 -12.23 3.01 1.77
N SER A 69 -13.13 2.06 2.06
CA SER A 69 -13.67 1.85 3.40
C SER A 69 -12.58 1.59 4.45
N GLU A 70 -11.53 0.86 4.10
CA GLU A 70 -10.39 0.57 4.97
C GLU A 70 -9.61 1.84 5.32
N LEU A 71 -9.35 2.71 4.33
CA LEU A 71 -8.66 3.98 4.55
C LEU A 71 -9.53 4.94 5.36
N GLN A 72 -10.84 4.97 5.12
CA GLN A 72 -11.77 5.77 5.92
C GLN A 72 -11.72 5.33 7.40
N GLN A 73 -11.75 4.03 7.66
CA GLN A 73 -11.65 3.49 9.03
C GLN A 73 -10.30 3.82 9.66
N GLN A 74 -9.20 3.68 8.92
CA GLN A 74 -7.85 3.93 9.42
C GLN A 74 -7.64 5.40 9.83
N PHE A 75 -8.19 6.34 9.05
CA PHE A 75 -7.98 7.77 9.29
C PHE A 75 -9.14 8.46 10.02
N GLN A 76 -10.20 7.75 10.43
CA GLN A 76 -11.47 8.27 10.96
C GLN A 76 -11.37 9.36 12.05
N SER A 77 -10.28 9.38 12.81
CA SER A 77 -10.05 10.36 13.89
C SER A 77 -9.49 11.69 13.38
N GLU A 78 -9.07 11.77 12.11
CA GLU A 78 -8.48 12.96 11.52
C GLU A 78 -9.51 14.09 11.37
N ARG A 79 -9.10 15.30 11.75
CA ARG A 79 -9.94 16.50 11.76
C ARG A 79 -9.42 17.61 10.86
N SER A 80 -8.21 17.48 10.35
CA SER A 80 -7.59 18.46 9.46
C SER A 80 -7.43 17.85 8.06
N ALA A 81 -7.93 18.55 7.05
CA ALA A 81 -7.78 18.15 5.65
C ALA A 81 -6.30 18.10 5.24
N LYS A 82 -5.51 19.06 5.74
CA LYS A 82 -4.05 19.11 5.57
C LYS A 82 -3.38 17.90 6.21
N ASN A 83 -3.72 17.59 7.46
CA ASN A 83 -3.13 16.42 8.15
C ASN A 83 -3.55 15.10 7.50
N LEU A 84 -4.81 14.98 7.05
CA LEU A 84 -5.26 13.81 6.28
C LEU A 84 -4.41 13.66 5.01
N TRP A 85 -4.24 14.74 4.25
CA TRP A 85 -3.44 14.74 3.02
C TRP A 85 -1.98 14.31 3.29
N LEU A 86 -1.35 14.87 4.32
CA LEU A 86 0.02 14.51 4.71
C LEU A 86 0.13 13.05 5.13
N LYS A 87 -0.78 12.58 5.99
CA LYS A 87 -0.80 11.19 6.47
C LYS A 87 -1.04 10.19 5.35
N LEU A 88 -1.91 10.51 4.38
CA LEU A 88 -2.09 9.69 3.19
C LEU A 88 -0.78 9.61 2.39
N ASN A 89 -0.13 10.75 2.13
CA ASN A 89 1.15 10.75 1.41
C ASN A 89 2.22 9.90 2.13
N GLU A 90 2.38 10.08 3.43
CA GLU A 90 3.32 9.27 4.22
C GLU A 90 2.97 7.79 4.21
N TYR A 91 1.69 7.45 4.34
CA TYR A 91 1.21 6.07 4.31
C TYR A 91 1.60 5.41 3.00
N PHE A 92 1.31 6.04 1.85
CA PHE A 92 1.61 5.44 0.55
C PHE A 92 3.11 5.40 0.24
N GLU A 93 3.90 6.40 0.63
CA GLU A 93 5.36 6.35 0.49
C GLU A 93 5.99 5.24 1.33
N ARG A 94 5.57 5.09 2.60
CA ARG A 94 6.01 3.96 3.44
C ARG A 94 5.61 2.64 2.83
N SER A 95 4.37 2.53 2.37
CA SER A 95 3.84 1.31 1.77
C SER A 95 4.58 0.89 0.49
N LYS A 96 5.02 1.85 -0.33
CA LYS A 96 5.85 1.63 -1.52
C LYS A 96 7.25 1.18 -1.11
N SER A 97 7.85 1.81 -0.11
CA SER A 97 9.15 1.40 0.44
C SER A 97 9.12 -0.03 0.99
N THR A 98 8.07 -0.39 1.74
CA THR A 98 7.85 -1.75 2.26
C THR A 98 7.72 -2.76 1.11
N LEU A 99 6.93 -2.46 0.08
CA LEU A 99 6.79 -3.35 -1.08
C LEU A 99 8.11 -3.54 -1.83
N ILE A 100 8.87 -2.47 -2.07
CA ILE A 100 10.20 -2.57 -2.71
C ILE A 100 11.14 -3.43 -1.88
N THR A 101 11.12 -3.25 -0.54
CA THR A 101 11.95 -4.04 0.38
C THR A 101 11.55 -5.51 0.35
N PHE A 102 10.24 -5.81 0.35
CA PHE A 102 9.71 -7.17 0.24
C PHE A 102 10.10 -7.84 -1.09
N ILE A 103 9.99 -7.13 -2.21
CA ILE A 103 10.39 -7.64 -3.53
C ILE A 103 11.88 -8.02 -3.52
N ARG A 104 12.73 -7.20 -2.90
CA ARG A 104 14.17 -7.41 -2.81
C ARG A 104 14.60 -8.43 -1.74
N LEU A 105 13.71 -8.79 -0.81
CA LEU A 105 14.02 -9.76 0.22
C LEU A 105 14.39 -11.11 -0.40
N LYS A 106 15.55 -11.62 0.01
CA LYS A 106 16.08 -12.94 -0.34
C LYS A 106 16.66 -13.58 0.91
N CYS A 107 16.48 -14.88 1.05
CA CYS A 107 17.13 -15.62 2.11
C CYS A 107 18.64 -15.72 1.82
N GLN A 108 19.46 -15.41 2.82
CA GLN A 108 20.92 -15.57 2.74
C GLN A 108 21.32 -16.92 3.34
N MET A 109 22.40 -17.51 2.81
CA MET A 109 22.95 -18.76 3.35
C MET A 109 23.28 -18.63 4.83
N GLY A 110 22.84 -19.62 5.62
CA GLY A 110 23.01 -19.64 7.07
C GLY A 110 22.09 -18.71 7.87
N LYS A 111 21.18 -17.96 7.21
CA LYS A 111 20.26 -16.99 7.87
C LYS A 111 18.78 -17.30 7.64
N SER A 112 18.43 -18.59 7.56
CA SER A 112 17.06 -19.02 7.27
C SER A 112 16.06 -18.58 8.34
N ARG A 113 16.47 -18.56 9.62
CA ARG A 113 15.62 -18.11 10.73
C ARG A 113 15.29 -16.63 10.62
N GLU A 114 16.29 -15.79 10.40
CA GLU A 114 16.12 -14.34 10.22
C GLU A 114 15.26 -14.04 9.00
N TYR A 115 15.47 -14.79 7.91
CA TYR A 115 14.65 -14.66 6.71
C TYR A 115 13.17 -14.97 6.98
N CYS A 116 12.85 -16.06 7.67
CA CYS A 116 11.47 -16.39 8.02
C CYS A 116 10.80 -15.24 8.79
N THR A 117 11.47 -14.74 9.83
CA THR A 117 10.95 -13.61 10.62
C THR A 117 10.75 -12.38 9.75
N GLN A 118 11.76 -11.97 8.98
CA GLN A 118 11.68 -10.79 8.11
C GLN A 118 10.57 -10.92 7.06
N PHE A 119 10.42 -12.10 6.45
CA PHE A 119 9.40 -12.36 5.45
C PHE A 119 8.00 -12.18 6.03
N PHE A 120 7.68 -12.85 7.14
CA PHE A 120 6.35 -12.75 7.74
C PHE A 120 6.05 -11.37 8.31
N THR A 121 7.02 -10.70 8.92
CA THR A 121 6.87 -9.30 9.34
C THR A 121 6.60 -8.37 8.16
N MET A 122 7.25 -8.58 7.01
CA MET A 122 6.94 -7.80 5.81
C MET A 122 5.55 -8.09 5.26
N ILE A 123 5.09 -9.34 5.26
CA ILE A 123 3.72 -9.70 4.86
C ILE A 123 2.70 -8.98 5.76
N GLU A 124 2.90 -8.98 7.07
CA GLU A 124 2.04 -8.26 8.02
C GLU A 124 2.02 -6.76 7.74
N HIS A 125 3.18 -6.14 7.50
CA HIS A 125 3.23 -4.72 7.12
C HIS A 125 2.48 -4.45 5.81
N LEU A 126 2.65 -5.29 4.79
CA LEU A 126 1.91 -5.16 3.52
C LEU A 126 0.40 -5.31 3.73
N HIS A 127 -0.02 -6.20 4.64
CA HIS A 127 -1.43 -6.36 5.04
C HIS A 127 -1.98 -5.09 5.71
N MET A 128 -1.21 -4.43 6.56
CA MET A 128 -1.57 -3.12 7.14
C MET A 128 -1.73 -2.04 6.06
N TYR A 129 -1.03 -2.18 4.94
CA TYR A 129 -1.15 -1.30 3.77
C TYR A 129 -2.26 -1.70 2.79
N GLY A 130 -3.09 -2.69 3.14
CA GLY A 130 -4.17 -3.19 2.29
C GLY A 130 -3.74 -4.11 1.16
N ILE A 131 -2.45 -4.45 1.06
CA ILE A 131 -1.95 -5.45 0.12
C ILE A 131 -2.07 -6.81 0.80
N ARG A 132 -2.99 -7.66 0.33
CA ARG A 132 -3.21 -8.98 0.91
C ARG A 132 -2.84 -10.07 -0.07
N PHE A 133 -2.20 -11.10 0.44
CA PHE A 133 -1.90 -12.32 -0.30
C PHE A 133 -2.65 -13.47 0.34
N ASP A 134 -3.24 -14.34 -0.48
CA ASP A 134 -3.76 -15.60 0.02
C ASP A 134 -2.63 -16.45 0.60
N GLN A 135 -2.96 -17.36 1.51
CA GLN A 135 -1.97 -18.21 2.18
C GLN A 135 -1.10 -18.99 1.19
N ASN A 136 -1.69 -19.45 0.08
CA ASN A 136 -0.96 -20.16 -0.96
C ASN A 136 0.03 -19.25 -1.70
N ILE A 137 -0.41 -18.04 -2.07
CA ILE A 137 0.46 -17.05 -2.72
C ILE A 137 1.60 -16.66 -1.76
N THR A 138 1.29 -16.48 -0.48
CA THR A 138 2.28 -16.19 0.55
C THR A 138 3.34 -17.28 0.63
N MET A 139 2.93 -18.55 0.54
CA MET A 139 3.85 -19.68 0.59
C MET A 139 4.67 -19.83 -0.69
N GLU A 140 4.07 -19.66 -1.87
CA GLU A 140 4.81 -19.60 -3.14
C GLU A 140 5.87 -18.49 -3.11
N LEU A 141 5.50 -17.28 -2.65
CA LEU A 141 6.42 -16.16 -2.51
C LEU A 141 7.55 -16.44 -1.51
N PHE A 142 7.26 -17.17 -0.44
CA PHE A 142 8.25 -17.58 0.55
C PHE A 142 9.27 -18.54 -0.07
N LEU A 143 8.79 -19.57 -0.76
CA LEU A 143 9.61 -20.60 -1.39
C LEU A 143 10.44 -20.02 -2.56
N SER A 144 9.86 -19.15 -3.39
CA SER A 144 10.53 -18.56 -4.55
C SER A 144 11.73 -17.65 -4.21
N LYS A 145 11.90 -17.33 -2.93
CA LYS A 145 12.94 -16.43 -2.39
C LYS A 145 14.02 -17.18 -1.59
N LEU A 146 13.91 -18.51 -1.50
CA LEU A 146 14.95 -19.36 -0.94
C LEU A 146 16.12 -19.52 -1.94
N PRO A 147 17.34 -19.78 -1.45
CA PRO A 147 18.48 -20.12 -2.29
C PRO A 147 18.28 -21.44 -3.04
N ALA A 148 18.98 -21.61 -4.17
CA ALA A 148 18.88 -22.80 -5.03
C ALA A 148 19.29 -24.11 -4.31
N GLU A 149 20.06 -24.02 -3.24
CA GLU A 149 20.43 -25.14 -2.36
C GLU A 149 19.19 -25.79 -1.71
N PHE A 150 18.07 -25.07 -1.63
CA PHE A 150 16.80 -25.58 -1.16
C PHE A 150 15.94 -26.14 -2.30
N ASP A 151 16.36 -26.11 -3.57
CA ASP A 151 15.55 -26.57 -4.70
C ASP A 151 15.12 -28.03 -4.56
N SER A 152 15.99 -28.91 -4.04
CA SER A 152 15.64 -30.29 -3.75
C SER A 152 14.55 -30.40 -2.67
N LEU A 153 14.58 -29.54 -1.66
CA LEU A 153 13.55 -29.48 -0.62
C LEU A 153 12.24 -28.91 -1.20
N ILE A 154 12.33 -27.84 -2.00
CA ILE A 154 11.19 -27.20 -2.66
C ILE A 154 10.51 -28.18 -3.63
N HIS A 155 11.27 -28.98 -4.37
CA HIS A 155 10.73 -30.00 -5.27
C HIS A 155 9.95 -31.09 -4.53
N ASN A 156 10.32 -31.38 -3.27
CA ASN A 156 9.61 -32.32 -2.41
C ASN A 156 8.38 -31.69 -1.74
N ILE A 157 8.24 -30.36 -1.77
CA ILE A 157 7.05 -29.64 -1.34
C ILE A 157 6.05 -29.65 -2.51
N ARG A 158 5.09 -30.57 -2.50
CA ARG A 158 4.00 -30.59 -3.47
C ARG A 158 2.89 -29.64 -3.05
N TYR A 159 2.52 -28.73 -3.94
CA TYR A 159 1.27 -28.00 -3.86
C TYR A 159 0.13 -28.86 -4.43
N ASN A 160 -0.81 -29.27 -3.59
CA ASN A 160 -2.01 -29.95 -4.04
C ASN A 160 -3.10 -28.91 -4.34
N SER A 161 -3.35 -28.69 -5.62
CA SER A 161 -4.33 -27.70 -6.10
C SER A 161 -5.78 -28.05 -5.71
N SER A 162 -6.06 -29.32 -5.41
CA SER A 162 -7.41 -29.83 -5.13
C SER A 162 -7.87 -29.48 -3.72
N ASN A 163 -6.96 -29.49 -2.75
CA ASN A 163 -7.22 -29.19 -1.34
C ASN A 163 -6.50 -27.92 -0.86
N ARG A 164 -5.74 -27.24 -1.74
CA ARG A 164 -5.01 -26.00 -1.44
C ARG A 164 -4.01 -26.15 -0.29
N THR A 165 -3.43 -27.34 -0.12
CA THR A 165 -2.43 -27.59 0.93
C THR A 165 -1.08 -27.98 0.35
N TYR A 166 -0.03 -27.70 1.12
CA TYR A 166 1.32 -28.15 0.86
C TYR A 166 1.59 -29.44 1.62
N SER A 167 2.16 -30.44 0.95
CA SER A 167 2.65 -31.68 1.55
C SER A 167 4.12 -31.87 1.23
N ILE A 168 4.90 -32.36 2.20
CA ILE A 168 6.29 -32.74 1.99
C ILE A 168 6.30 -34.25 1.75
N ASP A 169 6.76 -34.68 0.58
CA ASP A 169 7.04 -36.10 0.35
C ASP A 169 8.19 -36.52 1.29
N GLU A 170 8.02 -37.64 2.02
CA GLU A 170 9.07 -38.15 2.91
C GLU A 170 10.38 -38.34 2.12
N ILE A 171 11.43 -37.64 2.56
CA ILE A 171 12.78 -37.86 2.06
C ILE A 171 13.14 -39.29 2.46
N LYS A 172 13.10 -40.23 1.53
CA LYS A 172 13.67 -41.56 1.73
C LYS A 172 15.15 -41.38 2.05
N SER A 173 15.52 -41.61 3.32
CA SER A 173 16.93 -41.73 3.69
C SER A 173 17.52 -42.91 2.91
N MET A 174 18.52 -42.62 2.07
CA MET A 174 19.44 -43.66 1.59
C MET A 174 20.35 -44.12 2.73
#